data_AF-A0A5N6MXH0-F1
#
_entry.id   AF-A0A5N6MXH0-F1
#
_cell.length_a   1.000
_cell.length_b   1.000
_cell.length_c   1.000
_cell.angle_alpha   90.00
_cell.angle_beta   90.00
_cell.angle_gamma   90.00
#
_symmetry.space_group_name_H-M   'P 1'
#
loop_
_entity.id
_entity.type
_entity.pdbx_description
1 polymer ?
#
loop_
_entity_poly.entity_id
_entity_poly.type
_entity_poly.pdbx_seq_one_letter_code
_entity_poly.pdbx_strand_id
1 'polypeptide(L)'
;MASSSSPLIHPLLTTNNRISSRHAYTCNFSLPSCPLNKFINRHMLITAMAQPQRSAMEYNQVGDSDLVVSEITYGTMTFGEQNTEKEAHEILSYAFEHGINTLDTAEAYPIPMKKETQGLTDTYIGNWMKSRPRDQIILATKVAGYSERSAYLRDNAEVVRVDAANIKESVEKSLKRLKTDYIDLLQIHWPDRYVALFGEFFYNPSNWRQSVPFVEQLRAFQELIEEGKVRYIGVSNETSYGVMEFVHAAKAEGLPKIVSIQNSYSLLARCKFEATAQYIEMAKKHGLTPVELALGFARDRPFMTSTIIGATSLEQLKEDMDAFLTTERPLPPDVMADIESLFKRYKDPTIL
;
A
#
# COMPACT_ATOMS: atom_id res chain seq x y z
N MET A 1 -18.62 -28.70 -52.54
CA MET A 1 -19.49 -29.72 -53.17
C MET A 1 -19.09 -31.08 -52.62
N ALA A 2 -20.04 -32.04 -52.63
CA ALA A 2 -19.99 -33.37 -51.99
C ALA A 2 -19.87 -33.35 -50.44
N SER A 3 -20.74 -33.93 -49.58
CA SER A 3 -21.82 -34.94 -49.60
C SER A 3 -21.43 -36.36 -49.16
N SER A 4 -22.07 -36.84 -48.07
CA SER A 4 -22.46 -38.25 -47.78
C SER A 4 -21.36 -39.35 -47.75
N SER A 5 -21.47 -40.52 -47.11
CA SER A 5 -22.47 -41.17 -46.24
C SER A 5 -21.86 -42.43 -45.61
N SER A 6 -22.36 -42.87 -44.44
CA SER A 6 -22.17 -44.24 -43.88
C SER A 6 -23.10 -45.27 -44.59
N PRO A 7 -23.23 -46.56 -44.16
CA PRO A 7 -22.35 -47.45 -43.38
C PRO A 7 -22.17 -48.86 -44.05
N LEU A 8 -21.42 -49.80 -43.42
CA LEU A 8 -21.52 -51.26 -43.66
C LEU A 8 -21.18 -52.11 -42.41
N ILE A 9 -21.31 -53.45 -42.49
CA ILE A 9 -21.87 -54.28 -41.40
C ILE A 9 -21.29 -55.72 -41.27
N HIS A 10 -20.97 -56.14 -40.02
CA HIS A 10 -20.86 -57.52 -39.46
C HIS A 10 -19.81 -58.54 -40.02
N PRO A 11 -19.59 -59.74 -39.39
CA PRO A 11 -20.09 -60.33 -38.11
C PRO A 11 -18.96 -60.62 -37.08
N LEU A 12 -19.16 -60.75 -35.75
CA LEU A 12 -19.98 -61.63 -34.88
C LEU A 12 -19.56 -63.11 -34.77
N LEU A 13 -19.00 -63.49 -33.61
CA LEU A 13 -19.07 -64.84 -32.98
C LEU A 13 -18.84 -64.73 -31.45
N THR A 14 -19.95 -64.88 -30.71
CA THR A 14 -20.20 -65.55 -29.41
C THR A 14 -19.00 -65.87 -28.45
N THR A 15 -19.14 -65.77 -27.11
CA THR A 15 -20.20 -66.33 -26.24
C THR A 15 -20.43 -65.54 -24.93
N ASN A 16 -21.53 -65.85 -24.24
CA ASN A 16 -22.05 -65.16 -23.04
C ASN A 16 -21.19 -65.31 -21.76
N ASN A 17 -21.20 -64.28 -20.90
CA ASN A 17 -21.56 -64.52 -19.49
C ASN A 17 -22.22 -63.30 -18.81
N ARG A 18 -22.85 -63.55 -17.64
CA ARG A 18 -24.00 -62.78 -17.12
C ARG A 18 -23.71 -61.84 -15.92
N ILE A 19 -24.45 -60.72 -15.93
CA ILE A 19 -25.17 -60.08 -14.79
C ILE A 19 -24.38 -59.28 -13.72
N SER A 20 -24.84 -58.03 -13.59
CA SER A 20 -24.68 -57.04 -12.52
C SER A 20 -25.06 -57.51 -11.10
N SER A 21 -24.39 -57.00 -10.07
CA SER A 21 -25.08 -56.35 -8.93
C SER A 21 -24.13 -55.61 -7.97
N ARG A 22 -24.69 -54.65 -7.22
CA ARG A 22 -24.06 -53.96 -6.07
C ARG A 22 -23.89 -54.94 -4.89
N HIS A 23 -22.99 -54.64 -3.95
CA HIS A 23 -23.32 -54.43 -2.52
C HIS A 23 -22.10 -53.92 -1.72
N ALA A 24 -22.38 -53.36 -0.54
CA ALA A 24 -21.40 -52.71 0.35
C ALA A 24 -20.54 -53.71 1.14
N TYR A 25 -19.37 -53.26 1.58
CA TYR A 25 -18.58 -53.94 2.62
C TYR A 25 -18.26 -52.98 3.77
N THR A 26 -18.60 -53.44 4.97
CA THR A 26 -18.19 -52.86 6.26
C THR A 26 -16.73 -53.18 6.55
N CYS A 27 -16.07 -52.34 7.35
CA CYS A 27 -14.79 -52.69 7.97
C CYS A 27 -14.89 -52.52 9.49
N ASN A 28 -14.64 -53.61 10.21
CA ASN A 28 -14.62 -53.65 11.66
C ASN A 28 -13.36 -52.97 12.19
N PHE A 29 -13.52 -52.10 13.19
CA PHE A 29 -12.44 -51.78 14.13
C PHE A 29 -12.81 -52.28 15.53
N SER A 30 -11.97 -53.16 16.06
CA SER A 30 -12.11 -53.73 17.40
C SER A 30 -11.64 -52.74 18.47
N LEU A 31 -12.47 -52.56 19.51
CA LEU A 31 -12.10 -51.81 20.71
C LEU A 31 -11.25 -52.70 21.64
N PRO A 32 -10.09 -52.23 22.15
CA PRO A 32 -9.44 -52.87 23.27
C PRO A 32 -10.16 -52.49 24.58
N SER A 33 -10.48 -53.50 25.40
CA SER A 33 -11.09 -53.33 26.71
C SER A 33 -10.06 -52.81 27.73
N CYS A 34 -10.36 -51.67 28.37
CA CYS A 34 -9.55 -51.11 29.45
C CYS A 34 -10.27 -51.33 30.79
N PRO A 35 -9.60 -51.89 31.83
CA PRO A 35 -10.27 -52.24 33.09
C PRO A 35 -10.52 -51.01 33.98
N LEU A 36 -11.68 -50.96 34.63
CA LEU A 36 -11.90 -50.04 35.75
C LEU A 36 -11.00 -50.40 36.93
N ASN A 37 -10.19 -49.45 37.41
CA ASN A 37 -10.10 -49.17 38.85
C ASN A 37 -9.41 -47.84 39.16
N LYS A 38 -10.09 -47.04 40.01
CA LYS A 38 -9.56 -46.00 40.93
C LYS A 38 -8.59 -44.95 40.36
N PHE A 39 -8.91 -43.67 40.54
CA PHE A 39 -8.22 -42.80 41.52
C PHE A 39 -8.82 -41.37 41.56
N ILE A 40 -9.06 -40.89 42.79
CA ILE A 40 -9.04 -39.49 43.26
C ILE A 40 -10.08 -38.50 42.70
N ASN A 41 -10.88 -37.97 43.63
CA ASN A 41 -11.53 -36.66 43.53
C ASN A 41 -10.50 -35.56 43.24
N ARG A 42 -10.40 -35.08 42.00
CA ARG A 42 -9.83 -33.76 41.72
C ARG A 42 -10.96 -32.76 41.59
N HIS A 43 -11.08 -31.87 42.57
CA HIS A 43 -11.84 -30.63 42.39
C HIS A 43 -11.27 -29.91 41.17
N MET A 44 -12.15 -29.60 40.21
CA MET A 44 -11.78 -28.82 39.04
C MET A 44 -11.65 -27.36 39.49
N LEU A 45 -10.44 -27.00 39.96
CA LEU A 45 -10.07 -25.59 40.13
C LEU A 45 -10.13 -24.94 38.74
N ILE A 46 -11.25 -24.28 38.46
CA ILE A 46 -11.36 -23.33 37.36
C ILE A 46 -10.40 -22.20 37.71
N THR A 47 -9.16 -22.33 37.24
CA THR A 47 -8.20 -21.24 37.28
C THR A 47 -8.78 -20.17 36.39
N ALA A 48 -9.25 -19.08 37.00
CA ALA A 48 -9.66 -17.91 36.24
C ALA A 48 -8.48 -17.52 35.35
N MET A 49 -8.65 -17.65 34.03
CA MET A 49 -7.65 -17.14 33.10
C MET A 49 -7.54 -15.66 33.37
N ALA A 50 -6.35 -15.21 33.77
CA ALA A 50 -6.09 -13.79 33.95
C ALA A 50 -6.51 -13.10 32.66
N GLN A 51 -7.35 -12.06 32.76
CA GLN A 51 -7.68 -11.27 31.59
C GLN A 51 -6.36 -10.79 30.97
N PRO A 52 -6.17 -10.92 29.65
CA PRO A 52 -4.95 -10.46 29.02
C PRO A 52 -4.78 -8.99 29.35
N GLN A 53 -3.66 -8.66 30.00
CA GLN A 53 -3.33 -7.30 30.37
C GLN A 53 -3.25 -6.48 29.07
N ARG A 54 -4.23 -5.59 28.84
CA ARG A 54 -4.21 -4.69 27.69
C ARG A 54 -2.91 -3.90 27.74
N SER A 55 -2.12 -3.99 26.67
CA SER A 55 -1.05 -3.03 26.41
C SER A 55 -1.65 -1.63 26.31
N ALA A 56 -0.86 -0.61 26.66
CA ALA A 56 -1.19 0.76 26.32
C ALA A 56 -1.03 0.94 24.79
N MET A 57 -1.72 1.93 24.22
CA MET A 57 -1.52 2.36 22.83
C MET A 57 -0.06 2.78 22.64
N GLU A 58 0.62 2.22 21.65
CA GLU A 58 1.96 2.66 21.25
C GLU A 58 1.88 3.85 20.29
N TYR A 59 2.96 4.66 20.24
CA TYR A 59 3.06 5.84 19.39
C TYR A 59 4.40 5.88 18.67
N ASN A 60 4.39 6.25 17.39
CA ASN A 60 5.52 6.16 16.47
C ASN A 60 5.71 7.48 15.72
N GLN A 61 6.97 7.86 15.48
CA GLN A 61 7.31 9.04 14.68
C GLN A 61 7.10 8.77 13.18
N VAL A 62 6.49 9.71 12.45
CA VAL A 62 6.27 9.59 11.00
C VAL A 62 7.49 10.10 10.24
N GLY A 63 8.30 9.17 9.72
CA GLY A 63 9.50 9.52 8.95
C GLY A 63 10.47 10.37 9.77
N ASP A 64 10.88 11.52 9.23
CA ASP A 64 11.69 12.54 9.89
C ASP A 64 10.89 13.81 10.28
N SER A 65 9.56 13.71 10.38
CA SER A 65 8.68 14.78 10.88
C SER A 65 8.61 14.85 12.41
N ASP A 66 8.01 15.91 12.96
CA ASP A 66 7.62 15.98 14.38
C ASP A 66 6.27 15.29 14.69
N LEU A 67 5.62 14.64 13.72
CA LEU A 67 4.35 13.93 13.95
C LEU A 67 4.60 12.61 14.68
N VAL A 68 3.92 12.45 15.82
CA VAL A 68 3.94 11.23 16.64
C VAL A 68 2.53 10.62 16.63
N VAL A 69 2.32 9.62 15.78
CA VAL A 69 1.02 8.98 15.51
C VAL A 69 0.84 7.74 16.37
N SER A 70 -0.38 7.46 16.80
CA SER A 70 -0.74 6.17 17.41
C SER A 70 -0.49 5.01 16.44
N GLU A 71 -0.10 3.84 16.95
CA GLU A 71 0.15 2.61 16.14
C GLU A 71 -1.05 2.24 15.25
N ILE A 72 -2.25 2.65 15.65
CA ILE A 72 -3.47 2.62 14.85
C ILE A 72 -3.81 4.04 14.40
N THR A 73 -3.94 4.24 13.09
CA THR A 73 -4.63 5.41 12.48
C THR A 73 -6.05 5.00 12.14
N TYR A 74 -7.05 5.84 12.46
CA TYR A 74 -8.44 5.54 12.16
C TYR A 74 -8.85 6.09 10.79
N GLY A 75 -9.10 5.20 9.82
CA GLY A 75 -9.57 5.55 8.47
C GLY A 75 -11.09 5.66 8.38
N THR A 76 -11.59 6.67 7.66
CA THR A 76 -13.00 7.12 7.75
C THR A 76 -13.83 6.91 6.46
N MET A 77 -13.32 6.15 5.49
CA MET A 77 -13.85 6.08 4.11
C MET A 77 -15.32 5.64 3.94
N THR A 78 -15.97 5.14 5.01
CA THR A 78 -17.35 4.65 5.01
C THR A 78 -18.37 5.69 5.52
N PHE A 79 -17.90 6.80 6.10
CA PHE A 79 -18.71 7.81 6.78
C PHE A 79 -19.42 8.72 5.78
N GLY A 80 -20.75 8.71 5.79
CA GLY A 80 -21.59 9.38 4.79
C GLY A 80 -22.16 8.45 3.72
N GLU A 81 -21.85 7.16 3.79
CA GLU A 81 -22.44 6.13 2.93
C GLU A 81 -22.96 4.94 3.76
N GLN A 82 -22.05 4.17 4.38
CA GLN A 82 -22.43 3.00 5.21
C GLN A 82 -22.70 3.39 6.66
N ASN A 83 -22.11 4.49 7.13
CA ASN A 83 -22.32 5.03 8.47
C ASN A 83 -22.96 6.41 8.39
N THR A 84 -23.97 6.63 9.23
CA THR A 84 -24.55 7.94 9.50
C THR A 84 -23.58 8.83 10.28
N GLU A 85 -23.84 10.14 10.30
CA GLU A 85 -23.02 11.09 11.07
C GLU A 85 -22.93 10.74 12.55
N LYS A 86 -24.06 10.31 13.14
CA LYS A 86 -24.11 9.93 14.56
C LYS A 86 -23.18 8.73 14.85
N GLU A 87 -23.25 7.69 14.03
CA GLU A 87 -22.38 6.51 14.19
C GLU A 87 -20.91 6.87 13.98
N ALA A 88 -20.61 7.74 13.00
CA ALA A 88 -19.25 8.26 12.82
C ALA A 88 -18.74 8.98 14.09
N HIS A 89 -19.56 9.84 14.71
CA HIS A 89 -19.19 10.55 15.95
C HIS A 89 -19.00 9.61 17.14
N GLU A 90 -19.84 8.58 17.28
CA GLU A 90 -19.71 7.55 18.32
C GLU A 90 -18.41 6.75 18.16
N ILE A 91 -18.07 6.31 16.93
CA ILE A 91 -16.85 5.55 16.66
C ILE A 91 -15.60 6.41 16.84
N LEU A 92 -15.59 7.65 16.32
CA LEU A 92 -14.46 8.59 16.47
C LEU A 92 -14.19 8.90 17.96
N SER A 93 -15.26 9.08 18.75
CA SER A 93 -15.12 9.33 20.19
C SER A 93 -14.51 8.13 20.91
N TYR A 94 -15.04 6.92 20.67
CA TYR A 94 -14.49 5.69 21.23
C TYR A 94 -13.02 5.47 20.84
N ALA A 95 -12.67 5.69 19.57
CA ALA A 95 -11.30 5.56 19.08
C ALA A 95 -10.32 6.46 19.85
N PHE A 96 -10.65 7.74 19.99
CA PHE A 96 -9.79 8.71 20.67
C PHE A 96 -9.77 8.55 22.20
N GLU A 97 -10.87 8.11 22.81
CA GLU A 97 -10.90 7.72 24.24
C GLU A 97 -9.99 6.52 24.55
N HIS A 98 -9.66 5.71 23.54
CA HIS A 98 -8.72 4.59 23.64
C HIS A 98 -7.31 4.91 23.12
N GLY A 99 -6.97 6.20 22.95
CA GLY A 99 -5.62 6.66 22.64
C GLY A 99 -5.27 6.79 21.16
N ILE A 100 -6.18 6.51 20.23
CA ILE A 100 -5.94 6.86 18.83
C ILE A 100 -5.89 8.39 18.72
N ASN A 101 -4.83 8.94 18.13
CA ASN A 101 -4.69 10.39 17.93
C ASN A 101 -4.76 10.80 16.45
N THR A 102 -4.75 9.84 15.51
CA THR A 102 -4.60 10.10 14.07
C THR A 102 -5.83 9.68 13.28
N LEU A 103 -6.32 10.58 12.42
CA LEU A 103 -7.42 10.35 11.47
C LEU A 103 -6.94 10.38 10.03
N ASP A 104 -7.47 9.48 9.21
CA ASP A 104 -7.26 9.45 7.77
C ASP A 104 -8.61 9.59 7.02
N THR A 105 -8.73 10.65 6.23
CA THR A 105 -9.86 10.94 5.33
C THR A 105 -9.34 11.21 3.91
N ALA A 106 -10.19 11.63 2.98
CA ALA A 106 -9.83 12.13 1.66
C ALA A 106 -10.97 13.00 1.10
N GLU A 107 -10.65 13.94 0.20
CA GLU A 107 -11.70 14.76 -0.43
C GLU A 107 -12.76 13.92 -1.16
N ALA A 108 -12.35 12.75 -1.66
CA ALA A 108 -13.16 11.85 -2.46
C ALA A 108 -14.13 10.97 -1.64
N TYR A 109 -13.95 10.87 -0.31
CA TYR A 109 -14.74 9.99 0.53
C TYR A 109 -16.17 10.52 0.75
N PRO A 110 -17.17 9.64 0.90
CA PRO A 110 -17.07 8.20 1.16
C PRO A 110 -16.91 7.32 -0.09
N ILE A 111 -16.70 6.02 0.16
CA ILE A 111 -16.63 4.95 -0.84
C ILE A 111 -17.95 4.14 -0.85
N PRO A 112 -18.51 3.78 -2.03
CA PRO A 112 -18.03 4.09 -3.39
C PRO A 112 -18.17 5.57 -3.76
N MET A 113 -17.14 6.11 -4.43
CA MET A 113 -17.10 7.52 -4.85
C MET A 113 -18.26 7.86 -5.80
N LYS A 114 -19.09 8.83 -5.41
CA LYS A 114 -20.15 9.41 -6.25
C LYS A 114 -20.32 10.90 -5.95
N LYS A 115 -20.85 11.64 -6.92
CA LYS A 115 -20.96 13.12 -6.85
C LYS A 115 -21.85 13.58 -5.69
N GLU A 116 -22.84 12.77 -5.31
CA GLU A 116 -23.90 13.11 -4.37
C GLU A 116 -23.45 13.05 -2.90
N THR A 117 -22.45 12.22 -2.58
CA THR A 117 -21.94 12.03 -1.20
C THR A 117 -20.51 12.53 -1.01
N GLN A 118 -19.82 12.93 -2.09
CA GLN A 118 -18.46 13.47 -2.07
C GLN A 118 -18.27 14.54 -0.96
N GLY A 119 -17.32 14.30 -0.06
CA GLY A 119 -16.98 15.22 1.02
C GLY A 119 -17.90 15.14 2.25
N LEU A 120 -18.90 14.24 2.29
CA LEU A 120 -19.66 13.99 3.53
C LEU A 120 -18.76 13.50 4.66
N THR A 121 -17.76 12.68 4.36
CA THR A 121 -16.76 12.20 5.34
C THR A 121 -16.03 13.36 6.01
N ASP A 122 -15.46 14.29 5.23
CA ASP A 122 -14.84 15.51 5.74
C ASP A 122 -15.81 16.34 6.59
N THR A 123 -17.09 16.42 6.17
CA THR A 123 -18.12 17.21 6.85
C THR A 123 -18.48 16.62 8.21
N TYR A 124 -18.59 15.29 8.32
CA TYR A 124 -18.90 14.58 9.56
C TYR A 124 -17.74 14.69 10.55
N ILE A 125 -16.49 14.53 10.08
CA ILE A 125 -15.28 14.73 10.89
C ILE A 125 -15.23 16.18 11.38
N GLY A 126 -15.43 17.17 10.50
CA GLY A 126 -15.40 18.58 10.86
C GLY A 126 -16.50 19.03 11.82
N ASN A 127 -17.63 18.31 11.87
CA ASN A 127 -18.65 18.49 12.90
C ASN A 127 -18.21 17.88 14.25
N TRP A 128 -17.62 16.69 14.24
CA TRP A 128 -17.10 16.02 15.44
C TRP A 128 -15.93 16.78 16.07
N MET A 129 -14.96 17.24 15.28
CA MET A 129 -13.75 17.92 15.77
C MET A 129 -14.04 19.19 16.58
N LYS A 130 -15.18 19.86 16.36
CA LYS A 130 -15.61 21.02 17.17
C LYS A 130 -15.78 20.73 18.66
N SER A 131 -15.95 19.46 19.04
CA SER A 131 -16.08 19.03 20.43
C SER A 131 -14.74 18.87 21.16
N ARG A 132 -13.60 19.03 20.46
CA ARG A 132 -12.26 18.68 20.92
C ARG A 132 -11.22 19.76 20.59
N PRO A 133 -10.13 19.89 21.36
CA PRO A 133 -8.98 20.68 20.96
C PRO A 133 -8.36 20.13 19.66
N ARG A 134 -8.15 20.99 18.67
CA ARG A 134 -7.69 20.60 17.32
C ARG A 134 -6.26 20.05 17.31
N ASP A 135 -5.43 20.50 18.24
CA ASP A 135 -4.04 20.08 18.47
C ASP A 135 -3.90 18.64 19.03
N GLN A 136 -4.98 18.05 19.55
CA GLN A 136 -5.02 16.65 19.99
C GLN A 136 -5.27 15.65 18.83
N ILE A 137 -5.46 16.15 17.61
CA ILE A 137 -5.85 15.36 16.44
C ILE A 137 -4.77 15.53 15.38
N ILE A 138 -4.14 14.46 14.94
CA ILE A 138 -3.31 14.45 13.72
C ILE A 138 -4.24 14.14 12.56
N LEU A 139 -4.52 15.15 11.74
CA LEU A 139 -5.47 15.03 10.63
C LEU A 139 -4.74 14.81 9.30
N ALA A 140 -4.86 13.60 8.75
CA ALA A 140 -4.44 13.28 7.40
C ALA A 140 -5.62 13.33 6.42
N THR A 141 -5.44 14.03 5.30
CA THR A 141 -6.39 14.00 4.16
C THR A 141 -5.64 13.86 2.84
N LYS A 142 -6.38 13.71 1.74
CA LYS A 142 -5.80 13.39 0.43
C LYS A 142 -6.44 14.19 -0.69
N VAL A 143 -5.60 14.71 -1.58
CA VAL A 143 -5.98 15.24 -2.89
C VAL A 143 -6.02 14.09 -3.90
N ALA A 144 -7.10 13.98 -4.68
CA ALA A 144 -7.26 12.94 -5.69
C ALA A 144 -6.23 13.08 -6.81
N GLY A 145 -5.75 11.93 -7.30
CA GLY A 145 -4.85 11.86 -8.45
C GLY A 145 -5.57 12.02 -9.78
N TYR A 146 -4.89 11.62 -10.86
CA TYR A 146 -5.46 11.67 -12.20
C TYR A 146 -6.80 10.92 -12.28
N SER A 147 -7.84 11.59 -12.81
CA SER A 147 -9.11 10.94 -13.13
C SER A 147 -9.94 11.72 -14.13
N GLU A 148 -10.27 11.08 -15.25
CA GLU A 148 -11.30 11.53 -16.22
C GLU A 148 -12.73 11.21 -15.73
N ARG A 149 -12.86 10.34 -14.71
CA ARG A 149 -14.16 9.87 -14.19
C ARG A 149 -14.62 10.61 -12.94
N SER A 150 -13.77 11.49 -12.41
CA SER A 150 -13.98 12.18 -11.13
C SER A 150 -13.94 13.70 -11.28
N ALA A 151 -14.17 14.23 -12.49
CA ALA A 151 -14.19 15.67 -12.79
C ALA A 151 -15.05 16.49 -11.82
N TYR A 152 -16.12 15.89 -11.27
CA TYR A 152 -16.98 16.50 -10.24
C TYR A 152 -16.27 16.86 -8.92
N LEU A 153 -15.02 16.45 -8.70
CA LEU A 153 -14.17 16.91 -7.59
C LEU A 153 -13.66 18.35 -7.78
N ARG A 154 -13.78 18.90 -9.00
CA ARG A 154 -13.30 20.23 -9.38
C ARG A 154 -14.43 21.05 -10.00
N ASP A 155 -14.41 22.35 -9.76
CA ASP A 155 -15.42 23.25 -10.35
C ASP A 155 -15.10 23.59 -11.81
N ASN A 156 -13.81 23.61 -12.17
CA ASN A 156 -13.32 24.10 -13.48
C ASN A 156 -12.32 23.16 -14.18
N ALA A 157 -12.36 21.84 -13.92
CA ALA A 157 -11.49 20.87 -14.59
C ALA A 157 -12.26 19.66 -15.14
N GLU A 158 -12.08 19.36 -16.44
CA GLU A 158 -12.65 18.17 -17.09
C GLU A 158 -11.91 16.88 -16.69
N VAL A 159 -10.65 16.99 -16.28
CA VAL A 159 -9.81 15.90 -15.80
C VAL A 159 -9.19 16.35 -14.49
N VAL A 160 -9.36 15.57 -13.42
CA VAL A 160 -8.67 15.81 -12.15
C VAL A 160 -7.19 15.53 -12.37
N ARG A 161 -6.32 16.43 -11.91
CA ARG A 161 -4.86 16.34 -12.00
C ARG A 161 -4.22 16.63 -10.63
N VAL A 162 -2.92 16.39 -10.52
CA VAL A 162 -2.11 16.80 -9.36
C VAL A 162 -1.35 18.11 -9.68
N ASP A 163 -1.97 19.04 -10.40
CA ASP A 163 -1.42 20.38 -10.66
C ASP A 163 -1.74 21.37 -9.54
N ALA A 164 -1.09 22.54 -9.56
CA ALA A 164 -1.24 23.55 -8.51
C ALA A 164 -2.68 24.04 -8.31
N ALA A 165 -3.45 24.20 -9.40
CA ALA A 165 -4.84 24.65 -9.32
C ALA A 165 -5.73 23.59 -8.66
N ASN A 166 -5.59 22.33 -9.09
CA ASN A 166 -6.33 21.19 -8.54
C ASN A 166 -6.00 20.95 -7.06
N ILE A 167 -4.71 21.01 -6.69
CA ILE A 167 -4.24 20.84 -5.32
C ILE A 167 -4.81 21.94 -4.41
N LYS A 168 -4.71 23.21 -4.85
CA LYS A 168 -5.21 24.34 -4.06
C LYS A 168 -6.74 24.28 -3.88
N GLU A 169 -7.49 24.03 -4.95
CA GLU A 169 -8.95 23.89 -4.90
C GLU A 169 -9.38 22.74 -3.97
N SER A 170 -8.68 21.60 -4.02
CA SER A 170 -8.91 20.45 -3.15
C SER A 170 -8.77 20.81 -1.67
N VAL A 171 -7.66 21.47 -1.32
CA VAL A 171 -7.33 21.82 0.07
C VAL A 171 -8.29 22.86 0.63
N GLU A 172 -8.60 23.92 -0.11
CA GLU A 172 -9.62 24.91 0.29
C GLU A 172 -10.97 24.25 0.58
N LYS A 173 -11.40 23.34 -0.30
CA LYS A 173 -12.67 22.60 -0.14
C LYS A 173 -12.61 21.64 1.05
N SER A 174 -11.51 20.94 1.29
CA SER A 174 -11.36 20.05 2.44
C SER A 174 -11.29 20.81 3.76
N LEU A 175 -10.46 21.86 3.89
CA LEU A 175 -10.38 22.71 5.09
C LEU A 175 -11.76 23.27 5.47
N LYS A 176 -12.51 23.77 4.48
CA LYS A 176 -13.88 24.27 4.69
C LYS A 176 -14.86 23.20 5.20
N ARG A 177 -14.78 21.96 4.70
CA ARG A 177 -15.63 20.84 5.17
C ARG A 177 -15.21 20.34 6.54
N LEU A 178 -13.89 20.21 6.76
CA LEU A 178 -13.24 19.77 8.00
C LEU A 178 -13.29 20.84 9.11
N LYS A 179 -13.60 22.10 8.78
CA LYS A 179 -13.80 23.22 9.72
C LYS A 179 -12.55 23.45 10.58
N THR A 180 -11.40 23.43 9.92
CA THR A 180 -10.07 23.66 10.49
C THR A 180 -9.24 24.46 9.49
N ASP A 181 -8.28 25.24 9.99
CA ASP A 181 -7.44 26.10 9.16
C ASP A 181 -6.18 25.37 8.63
N TYR A 182 -5.85 24.18 9.16
CA TYR A 182 -4.69 23.40 8.75
C TYR A 182 -4.92 21.88 8.73
N ILE A 183 -4.12 21.20 7.91
CA ILE A 183 -3.98 19.75 7.78
C ILE A 183 -2.60 19.34 8.30
N ASP A 184 -2.51 18.27 9.08
CA ASP A 184 -1.22 17.79 9.60
C ASP A 184 -0.44 17.02 8.53
N LEU A 185 -1.13 16.20 7.73
CA LEU A 185 -0.53 15.43 6.63
C LEU A 185 -1.43 15.46 5.39
N LEU A 186 -1.01 16.15 4.33
CA LEU A 186 -1.69 16.12 3.03
C LEU A 186 -1.02 15.08 2.12
N GLN A 187 -1.80 14.16 1.57
CA GLN A 187 -1.28 13.10 0.71
C GLN A 187 -1.80 13.22 -0.73
N ILE A 188 -0.96 12.88 -1.71
CA ILE A 188 -1.46 12.53 -3.05
C ILE A 188 -2.17 11.18 -2.92
N HIS A 189 -3.48 11.10 -3.20
CA HIS A 189 -4.27 9.87 -3.02
C HIS A 189 -3.88 8.76 -4.00
N TRP A 190 -3.55 9.12 -5.23
CA TRP A 190 -2.90 8.27 -6.22
C TRP A 190 -2.16 9.15 -7.24
N PRO A 191 -1.17 8.63 -7.99
CA PRO A 191 -0.34 9.47 -8.86
C PRO A 191 -1.08 10.14 -10.03
N ASP A 192 -0.54 11.26 -10.50
CA ASP A 192 -0.97 11.88 -11.75
C ASP A 192 -0.56 11.07 -12.99
N ARG A 193 0.68 10.54 -12.99
CA ARG A 193 1.16 9.62 -14.03
C ARG A 193 0.40 8.29 -14.00
N TYR A 194 0.36 7.59 -15.13
CA TYR A 194 -0.17 6.23 -15.12
C TYR A 194 0.69 5.32 -14.24
N VAL A 195 0.02 4.52 -13.43
CA VAL A 195 0.53 3.41 -12.62
C VAL A 195 -0.58 2.36 -12.58
N ALA A 196 -0.21 1.09 -12.44
CA ALA A 196 -1.18 0.00 -12.24
C ALA A 196 -1.80 0.13 -10.85
N LEU A 197 -3.13 0.29 -10.79
CA LEU A 197 -3.88 0.58 -9.57
C LEU A 197 -5.17 -0.25 -9.47
N PHE A 198 -5.77 -0.27 -8.28
CA PHE A 198 -7.16 -0.71 -8.04
C PHE A 198 -7.52 -2.09 -8.62
N GLY A 199 -6.58 -3.03 -8.59
CA GLY A 199 -6.72 -4.39 -9.12
C GLY A 199 -5.82 -4.70 -10.31
N GLU A 200 -5.24 -3.69 -10.97
CA GLU A 200 -4.12 -3.88 -11.90
C GLU A 200 -2.81 -4.08 -11.12
N PHE A 201 -2.06 -5.13 -11.46
CA PHE A 201 -0.75 -5.43 -10.86
C PHE A 201 0.44 -5.06 -11.76
N PHE A 202 0.18 -4.90 -13.06
CA PHE A 202 1.18 -4.81 -14.11
C PHE A 202 1.00 -3.52 -14.90
N TYR A 203 2.10 -2.78 -15.07
CA TYR A 203 2.12 -1.54 -15.83
C TYR A 203 1.93 -1.84 -17.32
N ASN A 204 0.84 -1.34 -17.91
CA ASN A 204 0.62 -1.38 -19.36
C ASN A 204 1.18 -0.11 -20.04
N PRO A 205 2.25 -0.19 -20.84
CA PRO A 205 2.82 0.99 -21.52
C PRO A 205 1.85 1.72 -22.46
N SER A 206 0.84 1.02 -22.99
CA SER A 206 -0.19 1.62 -23.85
C SER A 206 -1.11 2.60 -23.11
N ASN A 207 -1.12 2.55 -21.77
CA ASN A 207 -1.85 3.49 -20.91
C ASN A 207 -0.97 4.68 -20.46
N TRP A 208 0.27 4.81 -20.96
CA TRP A 208 1.13 5.95 -20.67
C TRP A 208 0.47 7.26 -21.12
N ARG A 209 0.67 8.31 -20.33
CA ARG A 209 0.18 9.67 -20.58
C ARG A 209 1.16 10.69 -20.01
N GLN A 210 1.14 11.91 -20.55
CA GLN A 210 1.89 13.03 -19.99
C GLN A 210 1.35 13.39 -18.59
N SER A 211 2.22 13.34 -17.59
CA SER A 211 1.89 13.69 -16.21
C SER A 211 2.37 15.10 -15.82
N VAL A 212 1.76 15.67 -14.79
CA VAL A 212 2.29 16.83 -14.07
C VAL A 212 3.69 16.46 -13.51
N PRO A 213 4.75 17.25 -13.76
CA PRO A 213 6.10 16.95 -13.26
C PRO A 213 6.17 16.93 -11.72
N PHE A 214 6.97 16.03 -11.13
CA PHE A 214 7.13 15.93 -9.67
C PHE A 214 7.51 17.27 -9.00
N VAL A 215 8.36 18.06 -9.65
CA VAL A 215 8.77 19.41 -9.22
C VAL A 215 7.57 20.37 -9.13
N GLU A 216 6.64 20.30 -10.07
CA GLU A 216 5.43 21.14 -10.08
C GLU A 216 4.47 20.74 -8.95
N GLN A 217 4.28 19.43 -8.74
CA GLN A 217 3.49 18.89 -7.63
C GLN A 217 4.06 19.33 -6.27
N LEU A 218 5.40 19.30 -6.11
CA LEU A 218 6.07 19.73 -4.89
C LEU A 218 6.02 21.26 -4.67
N ARG A 219 6.08 22.07 -5.72
CA ARG A 219 5.91 23.54 -5.60
C ARG A 219 4.49 23.91 -5.16
N ALA A 220 3.47 23.21 -5.67
CA ALA A 220 2.09 23.37 -5.20
C ALA A 220 1.93 23.04 -3.71
N PHE A 221 2.64 22.02 -3.22
CA PHE A 221 2.68 21.71 -1.79
C PHE A 221 3.48 22.72 -0.97
N GLN A 222 4.57 23.25 -1.52
CA GLN A 222 5.35 24.32 -0.88
C GLN A 222 4.48 25.54 -0.61
N GLU A 223 3.72 26.02 -1.59
CA GLU A 223 2.78 27.15 -1.41
C GLU A 223 1.81 26.89 -0.25
N LEU A 224 1.25 25.67 -0.14
CA LEU A 224 0.31 25.34 0.94
C LEU A 224 0.96 25.23 2.33
N ILE A 225 2.24 24.85 2.39
CA ILE A 225 3.03 24.84 3.64
C ILE A 225 3.37 26.28 4.04
N GLU A 226 3.77 27.12 3.09
CA GLU A 226 4.05 28.55 3.31
C GLU A 226 2.79 29.35 3.69
N GLU A 227 1.62 28.99 3.15
CA GLU A 227 0.30 29.49 3.56
C GLU A 227 -0.17 28.94 4.93
N GLY A 228 0.58 28.03 5.56
CA GLY A 228 0.26 27.43 6.86
C GLY A 228 -0.90 26.42 6.86
N LYS A 229 -1.40 26.04 5.68
CA LYS A 229 -2.55 25.15 5.50
C LYS A 229 -2.20 23.67 5.61
N VAL A 230 -0.93 23.32 5.41
CA VAL A 230 -0.41 21.95 5.44
C VAL A 230 0.88 21.94 6.26
N ARG A 231 1.04 21.01 7.20
CA ARG A 231 2.30 20.84 7.94
C ARG A 231 3.27 19.91 7.22
N TYR A 232 2.80 18.74 6.79
CA TYR A 232 3.61 17.74 6.09
C TYR A 232 2.91 17.16 4.88
N ILE A 233 3.69 16.55 4.00
CA ILE A 233 3.20 15.90 2.78
C ILE A 233 3.60 14.43 2.69
N GLY A 234 2.74 13.65 2.05
CA GLY A 234 2.95 12.24 1.77
C GLY A 234 2.38 11.83 0.42
N VAL A 235 2.50 10.54 0.11
CA VAL A 235 1.94 9.94 -1.12
C VAL A 235 1.14 8.69 -0.78
N SER A 236 0.22 8.30 -1.63
CA SER A 236 -0.57 7.09 -1.50
C SER A 236 -0.68 6.41 -2.86
N ASN A 237 -0.79 5.08 -2.83
CA ASN A 237 -0.80 4.23 -4.01
C ASN A 237 0.39 4.46 -4.95
N GLU A 238 1.57 4.74 -4.37
CA GLU A 238 2.79 5.07 -5.13
C GLU A 238 3.69 3.84 -5.35
N THR A 239 4.55 3.89 -6.37
CA THR A 239 5.63 2.91 -6.57
C THR A 239 6.95 3.41 -5.98
N SER A 240 7.94 2.54 -5.87
CA SER A 240 9.29 2.94 -5.44
C SER A 240 9.92 4.00 -6.35
N TYR A 241 9.58 4.02 -7.65
CA TYR A 241 10.10 4.99 -8.61
C TYR A 241 9.68 6.42 -8.25
N GLY A 242 8.38 6.72 -8.16
CA GLY A 242 7.95 8.09 -7.92
C GLY A 242 8.19 8.56 -6.48
N VAL A 243 8.26 7.65 -5.50
CA VAL A 243 8.83 7.97 -4.16
C VAL A 243 10.26 8.49 -4.30
N MET A 244 11.11 7.81 -5.07
CA MET A 244 12.49 8.27 -5.30
C MET A 244 12.55 9.54 -6.14
N GLU A 245 11.67 9.73 -7.13
CA GLU A 245 11.56 10.98 -7.89
C GLU A 245 11.12 12.16 -7.01
N PHE A 246 10.18 11.97 -6.08
CA PHE A 246 9.80 13.00 -5.10
C PHE A 246 10.97 13.35 -4.18
N VAL A 247 11.70 12.36 -3.67
CA VAL A 247 12.89 12.59 -2.83
C VAL A 247 14.01 13.28 -3.62
N HIS A 248 14.22 12.90 -4.89
CA HIS A 248 15.20 13.51 -5.79
C HIS A 248 14.82 14.97 -6.10
N ALA A 249 13.59 15.23 -6.54
CA ALA A 249 13.09 16.56 -6.84
C ALA A 249 13.14 17.48 -5.61
N ALA A 250 12.74 17.00 -4.44
CA ALA A 250 12.88 17.73 -3.17
C ALA A 250 14.33 18.14 -2.90
N LYS A 251 15.28 17.21 -3.03
CA LYS A 251 16.71 17.47 -2.82
C LYS A 251 17.33 18.40 -3.87
N ALA A 252 16.96 18.24 -5.15
CA ALA A 252 17.55 18.97 -6.26
C ALA A 252 17.08 20.44 -6.32
N GLU A 253 15.81 20.68 -6.03
CA GLU A 253 15.17 22.00 -6.15
C GLU A 253 15.02 22.72 -4.80
N GLY A 254 15.38 22.09 -3.68
CA GLY A 254 15.19 22.64 -2.33
C GLY A 254 13.71 22.67 -1.89
N LEU A 255 12.90 21.74 -2.40
CA LEU A 255 11.46 21.66 -2.16
C LEU A 255 11.11 20.75 -0.96
N PRO A 256 9.87 20.83 -0.43
CA PRO A 256 9.43 19.98 0.68
C PRO A 256 9.59 18.48 0.38
N LYS A 257 10.04 17.73 1.39
CA LYS A 257 10.23 16.28 1.31
C LYS A 257 8.96 15.55 1.76
N ILE A 258 8.61 14.46 1.07
CA ILE A 258 7.56 13.53 1.53
C ILE A 258 8.01 12.75 2.77
N VAL A 259 7.16 12.67 3.79
CA VAL A 259 7.46 12.01 5.08
C VAL A 259 6.79 10.64 5.24
N SER A 260 5.84 10.30 4.38
CA SER A 260 5.08 9.05 4.45
C SER A 260 4.62 8.53 3.08
N ILE A 261 4.37 7.21 3.04
CA ILE A 261 3.65 6.55 1.95
C ILE A 261 2.52 5.67 2.52
N GLN A 262 1.29 5.87 2.04
CA GLN A 262 0.12 5.07 2.40
C GLN A 262 -0.26 4.14 1.25
N ASN A 263 0.26 2.91 1.29
CA ASN A 263 -0.03 1.86 0.31
C ASN A 263 -0.82 0.70 0.93
N SER A 264 -1.55 -0.04 0.09
CA SER A 264 -2.14 -1.32 0.47
C SER A 264 -1.06 -2.32 0.89
N TYR A 265 -1.00 -2.66 2.18
CA TYR A 265 -0.13 -3.69 2.73
C TYR A 265 -0.94 -4.64 3.62
N SER A 266 -0.85 -5.94 3.35
CA SER A 266 -1.57 -6.98 4.10
C SER A 266 -0.93 -8.35 3.88
N LEU A 267 -1.43 -9.40 4.53
CA LEU A 267 -1.03 -10.78 4.22
C LEU A 267 -1.19 -11.16 2.73
N LEU A 268 -2.09 -10.49 2.01
CA LEU A 268 -2.40 -10.72 0.59
C LEU A 268 -1.66 -9.75 -0.37
N ALA A 269 -1.06 -8.67 0.13
CA ALA A 269 -0.45 -7.61 -0.67
C ALA A 269 0.87 -7.15 -0.04
N ARG A 270 2.01 -7.59 -0.61
CA ARG A 270 3.34 -7.45 0.01
C ARG A 270 4.50 -7.08 -0.92
N CYS A 271 4.55 -7.65 -2.13
CA CYS A 271 5.84 -7.91 -2.77
C CYS A 271 6.65 -6.69 -3.26
N LYS A 272 6.02 -5.61 -3.74
CA LYS A 272 6.74 -4.59 -4.53
C LYS A 272 7.53 -3.59 -3.67
N PHE A 273 6.88 -2.97 -2.67
CA PHE A 273 7.53 -1.97 -1.81
C PHE A 273 8.39 -2.59 -0.71
N GLU A 274 7.93 -3.68 -0.07
CA GLU A 274 8.67 -4.40 0.99
C GLU A 274 10.05 -4.83 0.45
N ALA A 275 10.14 -5.30 -0.81
CA ALA A 275 11.39 -5.63 -1.47
C ALA A 275 12.33 -4.42 -1.64
N THR A 276 11.88 -3.31 -2.23
CA THR A 276 12.75 -2.15 -2.47
C THR A 276 13.26 -1.55 -1.16
N ALA A 277 12.40 -1.40 -0.16
CA ALA A 277 12.77 -0.89 1.15
C ALA A 277 13.85 -1.77 1.81
N GLN A 278 13.70 -3.10 1.74
CA GLN A 278 14.68 -4.04 2.29
C GLN A 278 16.02 -4.03 1.53
N TYR A 279 16.03 -3.86 0.21
CA TYR A 279 17.29 -3.69 -0.53
C TYR A 279 17.99 -2.35 -0.19
N ILE A 280 17.25 -1.27 0.03
CA ILE A 280 17.83 0.02 0.49
C ILE A 280 18.39 -0.10 1.91
N GLU A 281 17.66 -0.74 2.83
CA GLU A 281 18.12 -0.99 4.20
C GLU A 281 19.37 -1.89 4.22
N MET A 282 19.40 -2.92 3.38
CA MET A 282 20.55 -3.82 3.21
C MET A 282 21.75 -3.11 2.56
N ALA A 283 21.55 -2.23 1.58
CA ALA A 283 22.64 -1.38 1.03
C ALA A 283 23.27 -0.55 2.16
N LYS A 284 22.44 0.15 2.94
CA LYS A 284 22.86 0.98 4.07
C LYS A 284 23.57 0.16 5.16
N LYS A 285 23.10 -1.05 5.48
CA LYS A 285 23.73 -1.99 6.43
C LYS A 285 25.19 -2.28 6.03
N HIS A 286 25.45 -2.40 4.74
CA HIS A 286 26.77 -2.73 4.18
C HIS A 286 27.59 -1.52 3.72
N GLY A 287 27.13 -0.29 4.02
CA GLY A 287 27.82 0.94 3.65
C GLY A 287 27.78 1.28 2.16
N LEU A 288 26.90 0.65 1.39
CA LEU A 288 26.70 0.89 -0.04
C LEU A 288 25.55 1.86 -0.30
N THR A 289 25.62 2.63 -1.40
CA THR A 289 24.41 3.25 -1.95
C THR A 289 23.53 2.20 -2.65
N PRO A 290 22.22 2.46 -2.84
CA PRO A 290 21.36 1.58 -3.62
C PRO A 290 21.84 1.40 -5.08
N VAL A 291 22.55 2.39 -5.64
CA VAL A 291 23.13 2.35 -6.99
C VAL A 291 24.33 1.42 -7.03
N GLU A 292 25.28 1.57 -6.09
CA GLU A 292 26.44 0.67 -5.93
C GLU A 292 26.01 -0.79 -5.76
N LEU A 293 25.00 -1.04 -4.92
CA LEU A 293 24.43 -2.37 -4.73
C LEU A 293 23.84 -2.95 -6.03
N ALA A 294 22.99 -2.19 -6.71
CA ALA A 294 22.25 -2.68 -7.88
C ALA A 294 23.18 -2.90 -9.08
N LEU A 295 24.06 -1.94 -9.37
CA LEU A 295 25.02 -2.02 -10.47
C LEU A 295 26.13 -3.02 -10.17
N GLY A 296 26.64 -3.09 -8.93
CA GLY A 296 27.59 -4.12 -8.48
C GLY A 296 27.04 -5.54 -8.62
N PHE A 297 25.77 -5.76 -8.25
CA PHE A 297 25.11 -7.06 -8.43
C PHE A 297 25.04 -7.48 -9.91
N ALA A 298 24.72 -6.55 -10.81
CA ALA A 298 24.66 -6.77 -12.25
C ALA A 298 26.05 -7.04 -12.86
N ARG A 299 27.02 -6.18 -12.55
CA ARG A 299 28.45 -6.22 -12.94
C ARG A 299 29.14 -7.56 -12.65
N ASP A 300 28.70 -8.24 -11.59
CA ASP A 300 29.36 -9.46 -11.09
C ASP A 300 28.66 -10.75 -11.54
N ARG A 301 27.62 -10.67 -12.38
CA ARG A 301 27.08 -11.87 -13.04
C ARG A 301 28.06 -12.36 -14.14
N PRO A 302 28.38 -13.66 -14.21
CA PRO A 302 29.35 -14.19 -15.19
C PRO A 302 28.90 -14.11 -16.65
N PHE A 303 27.62 -13.80 -16.89
CA PHE A 303 27.02 -13.60 -18.22
C PHE A 303 26.81 -12.11 -18.58
N MET A 304 27.17 -11.17 -17.70
CA MET A 304 26.99 -9.74 -17.94
C MET A 304 28.23 -9.15 -18.60
N THR A 305 28.21 -9.01 -19.93
CA THR A 305 29.33 -8.42 -20.70
C THR A 305 29.48 -6.91 -20.44
N SER A 306 28.37 -6.20 -20.24
CA SER A 306 28.32 -4.78 -19.93
C SER A 306 26.96 -4.42 -19.32
N THR A 307 26.91 -3.37 -18.51
CA THR A 307 25.67 -2.83 -17.93
C THR A 307 25.38 -1.48 -18.58
N ILE A 308 24.18 -1.32 -19.11
CA ILE A 308 23.72 -0.03 -19.67
C ILE A 308 23.24 0.83 -18.50
N ILE A 309 24.02 1.85 -18.16
CA ILE A 309 23.66 2.90 -17.19
C ILE A 309 22.96 4.08 -17.90
N GLY A 310 22.26 4.91 -17.14
CA GLY A 310 21.48 6.02 -17.69
C GLY A 310 21.28 7.13 -16.65
N ALA A 311 21.94 8.26 -16.88
CA ALA A 311 21.96 9.41 -16.00
C ALA A 311 21.35 10.65 -16.69
N THR A 312 20.60 11.44 -15.94
CA THR A 312 20.07 12.76 -16.36
C THR A 312 20.88 13.93 -15.78
N SER A 313 21.81 13.68 -14.87
CA SER A 313 22.78 14.66 -14.36
C SER A 313 24.23 14.12 -14.31
N LEU A 314 25.20 15.02 -14.16
CA LEU A 314 26.62 14.64 -13.99
C LEU A 314 26.87 13.96 -12.64
N GLU A 315 26.06 14.26 -11.63
CA GLU A 315 26.14 13.68 -10.29
C GLU A 315 25.70 12.21 -10.33
N GLN A 316 24.59 11.90 -11.01
CA GLN A 316 24.15 10.52 -11.25
C GLN A 316 25.17 9.74 -12.07
N LEU A 317 25.74 10.34 -13.13
CA LEU A 317 26.75 9.67 -13.94
C LEU A 317 28.01 9.31 -13.12
N LYS A 318 28.41 10.16 -12.16
CA LYS A 318 29.52 9.84 -11.24
C LYS A 318 29.15 8.67 -10.32
N GLU A 319 27.98 8.69 -9.70
CA GLU A 319 27.53 7.59 -8.83
C GLU A 319 27.42 6.26 -9.60
N ASP A 320 26.85 6.28 -10.81
CA ASP A 320 26.77 5.14 -11.71
C ASP A 320 28.16 4.59 -12.09
N MET A 321 29.15 5.47 -12.31
CA MET A 321 30.53 5.08 -12.62
C MET A 321 31.28 4.55 -11.40
N ASP A 322 31.11 5.19 -10.23
CA ASP A 322 31.76 4.78 -8.99
C ASP A 322 31.33 3.35 -8.59
N ALA A 323 30.08 2.95 -8.84
CA ALA A 323 29.62 1.57 -8.67
C ALA A 323 30.45 0.50 -9.43
N PHE A 324 31.17 0.88 -10.49
CA PHE A 324 32.10 0.01 -11.22
C PHE A 324 33.57 0.23 -10.85
N LEU A 325 33.93 1.43 -10.38
CA LEU A 325 35.32 1.88 -10.19
C LEU A 325 35.80 1.84 -8.73
N THR A 326 34.89 1.94 -7.75
CA THR A 326 35.20 2.05 -6.32
C THR A 326 34.61 0.92 -5.48
N THR A 327 33.40 0.43 -5.81
CA THR A 327 32.74 -0.65 -5.07
C THR A 327 33.48 -1.99 -5.22
N GLU A 328 33.76 -2.68 -4.10
CA GLU A 328 34.49 -3.96 -4.05
C GLU A 328 33.95 -4.99 -5.07
N ARG A 329 34.88 -5.75 -5.70
CA ARG A 329 34.57 -6.69 -6.78
C ARG A 329 35.19 -8.08 -6.56
N PRO A 330 34.40 -9.17 -6.52
CA PRO A 330 32.93 -9.18 -6.52
C PRO A 330 32.35 -8.56 -5.25
N LEU A 331 31.04 -8.25 -5.24
CA LEU A 331 30.34 -7.90 -4.00
C LEU A 331 30.64 -8.91 -2.87
N PRO A 332 30.85 -8.44 -1.62
CA PRO A 332 31.19 -9.32 -0.49
C PRO A 332 30.24 -10.52 -0.31
N PRO A 333 30.74 -11.69 0.14
CA PRO A 333 29.92 -12.90 0.25
C PRO A 333 28.69 -12.79 1.18
N ASP A 334 28.75 -11.93 2.18
CA ASP A 334 27.64 -11.64 3.10
C ASP A 334 26.59 -10.69 2.50
N VAL A 335 27.02 -9.66 1.75
CA VAL A 335 26.13 -8.86 0.88
C VAL A 335 25.37 -9.78 -0.09
N MET A 336 26.09 -10.69 -0.74
CA MET A 336 25.51 -11.69 -1.65
C MET A 336 24.54 -12.66 -0.95
N ALA A 337 24.84 -13.08 0.29
CA ALA A 337 23.96 -13.93 1.07
C ALA A 337 22.65 -13.22 1.49
N ASP A 338 22.72 -11.93 1.86
CA ASP A 338 21.55 -11.12 2.16
C ASP A 338 20.69 -10.90 0.90
N ILE A 339 21.29 -10.61 -0.27
CA ILE A 339 20.56 -10.51 -1.55
C ILE A 339 19.76 -11.79 -1.83
N GLU A 340 20.40 -12.96 -1.71
CA GLU A 340 19.75 -14.26 -1.91
C GLU A 340 18.64 -14.54 -0.89
N SER A 341 18.76 -14.02 0.34
CA SER A 341 17.73 -14.11 1.37
C SER A 341 16.51 -13.24 1.03
N LEU A 342 16.75 -11.98 0.64
CA LEU A 342 15.71 -11.04 0.21
C LEU A 342 15.00 -11.52 -1.06
N PHE A 343 15.74 -12.03 -2.06
CA PHE A 343 15.15 -12.57 -3.29
C PHE A 343 14.27 -13.80 -3.03
N LYS A 344 14.61 -14.67 -2.07
CA LYS A 344 13.75 -15.80 -1.67
C LYS A 344 12.45 -15.35 -1.00
N ARG A 345 12.49 -14.26 -0.21
CA ARG A 345 11.33 -13.67 0.47
C ARG A 345 10.45 -12.84 -0.47
N TYR A 346 11.07 -12.14 -1.42
CA TYR A 346 10.44 -11.33 -2.44
C TYR A 346 10.91 -11.80 -3.82
N LYS A 347 10.35 -12.93 -4.27
CA LYS A 347 10.60 -13.38 -5.64
C LYS A 347 9.96 -12.40 -6.60
N ASP A 348 10.74 -12.00 -7.60
CA ASP A 348 10.27 -11.30 -8.78
C ASP A 348 9.37 -10.07 -8.49
N PRO A 349 9.76 -9.17 -7.55
CA PRO A 349 8.90 -8.08 -7.08
C PRO A 349 8.64 -7.03 -8.18
N THR A 350 9.48 -7.04 -9.22
CA THR A 350 9.45 -6.15 -10.38
C THR A 350 9.04 -6.85 -11.67
N ILE A 351 8.73 -8.17 -11.67
CA ILE A 351 8.21 -8.81 -12.90
C ILE A 351 6.81 -8.26 -13.19
N LEU A 352 6.65 -7.94 -14.48
CA LEU A 352 5.47 -7.37 -15.14
C LEU A 352 4.76 -8.43 -15.98
#